data_AF-A0A8J7L0E4-F1
#
_entry.id   AF-A0A8J7L0E4-F1
#
_cell.length_a   1.000
_cell.length_b   1.000
_cell.length_c   1.000
_cell.angle_alpha   90.00
_cell.angle_beta   90.00
_cell.angle_gamma   90.00
#
_symmetry.space_group_name_H-M   'P 1'
#
loop_
_entity.id
_entity.type
_entity.pdbx_description
1 polymer ?
#
loop_
_entity_poly.entity_id
_entity_poly.type
_entity_poly.pdbx_seq_one_letter_code
_entity_poly.pdbx_strand_id
1 'polypeptide(L)' 'MDPMFGSNINTGPIMAPMSSYMFAPGIFFTNDERDDYLSKLDSDTRDYVMKHTDSFRTRQDIEDCINSLHSNRKRKE' A
#
# COMPACT_ATOMS: atom_id res chain seq x y z
N MET A 1 43.26 -11.04 14.59
CA MET A 1 42.35 -10.59 15.66
C MET A 1 41.90 -9.19 15.31
N ASP A 2 40.58 -9.07 15.06
CA ASP A 2 39.65 -7.97 14.74
C ASP A 2 40.01 -6.59 14.10
N PRO A 3 39.05 -5.99 13.36
CA PRO A 3 39.23 -4.93 12.35
C PRO A 3 38.77 -3.54 12.82
N MET A 4 39.18 -2.45 12.15
CA MET A 4 38.50 -1.15 12.23
C MET A 4 38.51 -0.40 10.88
N PHE A 5 37.63 -0.80 9.96
CA PHE A 5 37.20 0.07 8.86
C PHE A 5 36.01 0.89 9.35
N GLY A 6 36.31 2.04 9.98
CA GLY A 6 35.33 3.07 10.24
C GLY A 6 34.95 3.77 8.95
N SER A 7 33.90 3.29 8.29
CA SER A 7 33.25 4.02 7.20
C SER A 7 32.14 4.88 7.78
N ASN A 8 32.43 6.17 7.94
CA ASN A 8 31.43 7.21 8.09
C ASN A 8 30.53 7.21 6.84
N ILE A 9 29.30 6.71 6.97
CA ILE A 9 28.23 7.05 6.03
C ILE A 9 27.28 8.03 6.70
N ASN A 10 27.19 9.18 6.05
CA ASN A 10 26.50 10.37 6.45
C ASN A 10 25.01 10.27 6.07
N THR A 11 24.16 10.92 6.87
CA THR A 11 22.91 11.57 6.48
C THR A 11 21.72 10.76 5.98
N GLY A 12 20.71 10.68 6.85
CA GLY A 12 19.29 10.60 6.51
C GLY A 12 18.52 10.10 7.74
N PRO A 13 17.36 10.68 8.11
CA PRO A 13 16.48 9.95 9.00
C PRO A 13 16.24 8.61 8.31
N ILE A 14 16.47 7.51 9.02
CA ILE A 14 16.02 6.18 8.59
C ILE A 14 14.50 6.35 8.48
N MET A 15 14.03 6.72 7.29
CA MET A 15 12.62 6.72 6.99
C MET A 15 12.16 5.34 7.39
N ALA A 16 11.06 5.33 8.16
CA ALA A 16 10.39 4.17 8.71
C ALA A 16 10.47 2.96 7.77
N PRO A 17 10.35 1.71 8.27
CA PRO A 17 10.08 0.59 7.36
C PRO A 17 8.89 1.02 6.51
N MET A 18 9.16 1.47 5.28
CA MET A 18 8.17 1.80 4.30
C MET A 18 7.78 0.41 3.86
N SER A 19 7.01 -0.23 4.75
CA SER A 19 6.45 -1.56 4.57
C SER A 19 5.87 -1.45 3.20
N SER A 20 6.56 -2.11 2.28
CA SER A 20 6.37 -1.93 0.86
C SER A 20 5.00 -2.50 0.58
N TYR A 21 3.97 -1.68 0.80
CA TYR A 21 2.58 -1.91 0.45
C TYR A 21 2.53 -1.84 -1.08
N MET A 22 3.14 -2.85 -1.67
CA MET A 22 3.35 -3.00 -3.08
C MET A 22 2.33 -4.05 -3.49
N PHE A 23 1.37 -3.62 -4.31
CA PHE A 23 0.40 -4.54 -4.89
C PHE A 23 1.10 -5.67 -5.61
N ALA A 24 0.43 -6.83 -5.67
CA ALA A 24 0.90 -7.94 -6.47
C ALA A 24 1.19 -7.47 -7.91
N PRO A 25 2.27 -7.98 -8.54
CA PRO A 25 2.63 -7.61 -9.90
C PRO A 25 1.47 -7.94 -10.86
N GLY A 26 1.08 -6.96 -11.68
CA GLY A 26 -0.03 -7.11 -12.64
C GLY A 26 -1.38 -6.55 -12.19
N ILE A 27 -1.50 -6.05 -10.95
CA ILE A 27 -2.70 -5.31 -10.52
C ILE A 27 -2.73 -3.90 -11.11
N PHE A 28 -1.60 -3.20 -11.05
CA PHE A 28 -1.40 -1.90 -11.67
C PHE A 28 -0.20 -2.01 -12.61
N PHE A 29 -0.32 -1.46 -13.81
CA PHE A 29 0.77 -1.47 -14.80
C PHE A 29 1.84 -0.43 -14.48
N THR A 30 1.47 0.66 -13.80
CA THR A 30 2.36 1.75 -13.40
C THR A 30 2.04 2.25 -11.99
N ASN A 31 3.03 2.86 -11.33
CA ASN A 31 2.81 3.49 -10.03
C ASN A 31 1.86 4.71 -10.14
N ASP A 32 1.87 5.41 -11.27
CA ASP A 32 0.95 6.52 -11.53
C ASP A 32 -0.51 6.04 -11.61
N GLU A 33 -0.77 4.92 -12.29
CA GLU A 33 -2.13 4.34 -12.34
C GLU A 33 -2.60 3.91 -10.95
N ARG A 34 -1.70 3.34 -10.15
CA ARG A 34 -1.98 2.99 -8.76
C ARG A 34 -2.33 4.24 -7.95
N ASP A 35 -1.52 5.29 -8.04
CA ASP A 35 -1.73 6.51 -7.25
C ASP A 35 -3.02 7.23 -7.65
N ASP A 36 -3.29 7.33 -8.96
CA ASP A 36 -4.55 7.85 -9.50
C ASP A 36 -5.76 7.05 -9.00
N TYR A 37 -5.68 5.72 -9.02
CA TYR A 37 -6.74 4.86 -8.49
C TYR A 37 -6.94 5.07 -6.98
N LEU A 38 -5.86 5.06 -6.19
CA LEU A 38 -5.92 5.28 -4.75
C LEU A 38 -6.39 6.69 -4.38
N SER A 39 -6.13 7.69 -5.22
CA SER A 39 -6.57 9.07 -5.01
C SER A 39 -8.09 9.23 -5.13
N LYS A 40 -8.75 8.35 -5.89
CA LYS A 40 -10.20 8.29 -6.06
C LYS A 40 -10.91 7.63 -4.88
N LEU A 41 -10.16 6.93 -4.03
CA LEU A 41 -10.69 6.26 -2.85
C LEU A 41 -10.71 7.18 -1.64
N ASP A 42 -11.69 6.97 -0.77
CA ASP A 42 -11.69 7.56 0.56
C ASP A 42 -10.43 7.18 1.34
N SER A 43 -9.94 8.06 2.22
CA SER A 43 -8.69 7.82 2.96
C SER A 43 -8.72 6.52 3.78
N ASP A 44 -9.87 6.17 4.35
CA ASP A 44 -10.11 4.91 5.08
C ASP A 44 -9.98 3.70 4.15
N THR A 45 -10.61 3.78 2.99
CA THR A 45 -10.64 2.73 1.98
C THR A 45 -9.25 2.51 1.39
N ARG A 46 -8.54 3.60 1.08
CA ARG A 46 -7.15 3.57 0.62
C ARG A 46 -6.23 2.89 1.64
N ASP A 47 -6.32 3.27 2.92
CA ASP A 47 -5.53 2.66 3.99
C ASP A 47 -5.82 1.16 4.14
N TYR A 48 -7.10 0.79 4.08
CA TYR A 48 -7.52 -0.61 4.11
C TYR A 48 -6.96 -1.42 2.94
N VAL A 49 -7.05 -0.87 1.71
CA VAL A 49 -6.53 -1.50 0.50
C VAL A 49 -5.01 -1.62 0.57
N MET A 50 -4.31 -0.59 1.03
CA MET A 50 -2.85 -0.64 1.20
C MET A 50 -2.45 -1.70 2.23
N LYS A 51 -3.19 -1.86 3.33
CA LYS A 51 -2.95 -2.92 4.33
C LYS A 51 -3.24 -4.34 3.84
N HIS A 52 -4.08 -4.48 2.83
CA HIS A 52 -4.49 -5.77 2.27
C HIS A 52 -3.96 -5.98 0.84
N THR A 53 -2.89 -5.29 0.44
CA THR A 53 -2.28 -5.40 -0.90
C THR A 53 -2.01 -6.84 -1.34
N ASP A 54 -1.67 -7.72 -0.39
CA ASP A 54 -1.37 -9.14 -0.60
C ASP A 54 -2.62 -10.01 -0.81
N SER A 55 -3.80 -9.53 -0.38
CA SER A 55 -5.08 -10.25 -0.56
C SER A 55 -5.62 -10.07 -1.96
N PHE A 56 -5.34 -8.93 -2.59
CA PHE A 56 -5.81 -8.63 -3.93
C PHE A 56 -4.93 -9.33 -4.96
N ARG A 57 -5.57 -9.98 -5.94
CA ARG A 57 -4.89 -10.58 -7.11
C ARG A 57 -5.13 -9.82 -8.40
N THR A 58 -6.18 -9.02 -8.45
CA THR A 58 -6.56 -8.21 -9.60
C THR A 58 -7.15 -6.89 -9.13
N ARG A 59 -7.18 -5.88 -10.00
CA ARG A 59 -7.86 -4.61 -9.73
C ARG A 59 -9.36 -4.81 -9.42
N GLN A 60 -10.00 -5.77 -10.08
CA GLN A 60 -11.42 -6.09 -9.85
C GLN A 60 -11.68 -6.55 -8.41
N ASP A 61 -10.74 -7.29 -7.82
CA ASP A 61 -10.82 -7.77 -6.43
C ASP A 61 -10.81 -6.61 -5.43
N ILE A 62 -10.02 -5.57 -5.72
CA ILE A 62 -9.99 -4.33 -4.94
C ILE A 62 -11.36 -3.64 -5.04
N GLU A 63 -11.91 -3.49 -6.24
CA GLU A 63 -13.20 -2.85 -6.45
C GLU A 63 -14.36 -3.61 -5.77
N ASP A 64 -14.36 -4.94 -5.82
CA ASP A 64 -15.35 -5.78 -5.15
C ASP A 64 -15.25 -5.67 -3.62
N CYS A 65 -14.03 -5.67 -3.10
CA CYS A 65 -13.75 -5.47 -1.68
C CYS A 65 -14.26 -4.10 -1.20
N ILE A 66 -13.99 -3.04 -1.96
CA ILE A 66 -14.47 -1.68 -1.68
C ILE A 66 -15.99 -1.63 -1.70
N ASN A 67 -16.63 -2.17 -2.75
CA ASN A 67 -18.09 -2.22 -2.84
C ASN A 67 -18.72 -2.96 -1.65
N SER A 68 -18.10 -4.05 -1.21
CA SER A 68 -18.49 -4.79 0.00
C SER A 68 -18.30 -3.96 1.27
N LEU A 69 -17.24 -3.16 1.37
CA LEU A 69 -16.95 -2.30 2.52
C LEU A 69 -17.97 -1.15 2.63
N HIS A 70 -18.32 -0.52 1.51
CA HIS A 70 -19.33 0.54 1.44
C HIS A 70 -20.75 -0.01 1.71
N SER A 71 -21.04 -1.23 1.25
CA SER A 71 -22.32 -1.91 1.52
C SER A 71 -22.48 -2.28 3.00
N ASN A 72 -21.39 -2.64 3.68
CA ASN A 72 -21.41 -2.94 5.12
C ASN A 72 -21.47 -1.67 5.99
N ARG A 73 -20.87 -0.56 5.56
CA ARG A 73 -20.99 0.74 6.27
C ARG A 73 -22.42 1.26 6.35
N LYS A 74 -23.29 0.91 5.38
CA LYS A 74 -24.71 1.33 5.36
C LYS A 74 -25.65 0.55 6.29
N ARG A 75 -25.21 -0.52 6.97
CA ARG A 75 -26.06 -1.30 7.90
C ARG A 75 -25.93 -0.91 9.36
N LYS A 76 -25.39 0.28 9.66
CA LYS A 76 -25.21 0.78 11.02
C LYS A 76 -25.88 2.14 11.24
N GLU A 77 -27.02 2.35 10.60
CA GLU A 77 -28.00 3.36 10.98
C GLU A 77 -29.30 2.70 11.43
#